data_AF-A0A7C8M4M5-F1
#
_entry.id   AF-A0A7C8M4M5-F1
#
_cell.length_a   1.000
_cell.length_b   1.000
_cell.length_c   1.000
_cell.angle_alpha   90.00
_cell.angle_beta   90.00
_cell.angle_gamma   90.00
#
_symmetry.space_group_name_H-M   'P 1'
#
loop_
_entity.id
_entity.type
_entity.pdbx_description
1 polymer ?
#
loop_
_entity_poly.entity_id
_entity_poly.type
_entity_poly.pdbx_seq_one_letter_code
_entity_poly.pdbx_strand_id
1 'polypeptide(L)'
;MITPHIYTSVHHNMVFQATIITITTLLATGLVYLVSVTYQHRSCINELRKQGFPMPDGWSWFFGNSFVLLRYTSRFPPLANIGIPIQELCKEFADTEMFLLDFWPSYPSSIVVCAVPLERTDTFSVTHQCIFDLAYSSARRSPAPV
;
A
#
# COMPACT_ATOMS: atom_id res chain seq x y z
N MET A 1 -8.14 -43.77 -47.75
CA MET A 1 -8.58 -42.37 -47.52
C MET A 1 -9.34 -42.31 -46.21
N ILE A 2 -8.65 -42.21 -45.07
CA ILE A 2 -9.27 -42.08 -43.74
C ILE A 2 -8.32 -41.23 -42.89
N THR A 3 -8.27 -39.91 -43.09
CA THR A 3 -7.31 -39.08 -42.33
C THR A 3 -7.61 -37.58 -42.12
N PRO A 4 -8.71 -36.94 -42.60
CA PRO A 4 -8.91 -35.53 -42.26
C PRO A 4 -9.55 -35.31 -40.88
N HIS A 5 -10.37 -36.24 -40.38
CA HIS A 5 -11.20 -36.02 -39.20
C HIS A 5 -10.48 -36.22 -37.85
N ILE A 6 -9.43 -37.04 -37.82
CA ILE A 6 -8.63 -37.29 -36.60
C ILE A 6 -7.65 -36.13 -36.37
N TYR A 7 -7.13 -35.54 -37.45
CA TYR A 7 -6.16 -34.45 -37.40
C TYR A 7 -6.75 -33.17 -36.80
N THR A 8 -7.98 -32.81 -37.19
CA THR A 8 -8.67 -31.62 -36.66
C THR A 8 -9.02 -31.78 -35.18
N SER A 9 -9.45 -32.96 -34.75
CA SER A 9 -9.79 -33.22 -33.34
C SER A 9 -8.58 -33.13 -32.42
N VAL A 10 -7.41 -33.63 -32.83
CA VAL A 10 -6.18 -33.54 -32.03
C VAL A 10 -5.68 -32.11 -31.96
N HIS A 11 -5.74 -31.37 -33.08
CA HIS A 11 -5.33 -29.97 -33.13
C HIS A 11 -6.17 -29.08 -32.21
N HIS A 12 -7.50 -29.25 -32.18
CA HIS A 12 -8.37 -28.48 -31.29
C HIS A 12 -8.09 -28.73 -29.79
N ASN A 13 -7.86 -29.99 -29.40
CA ASN A 13 -7.53 -30.32 -28.01
C ASN A 13 -6.17 -29.74 -27.59
N MET A 14 -5.18 -29.77 -28.49
CA MET A 14 -3.84 -29.22 -28.21
C MET A 14 -3.87 -27.70 -28.05
N VAL A 15 -4.61 -27.00 -28.92
CA VAL A 15 -4.79 -25.54 -28.83
C VAL A 15 -5.54 -25.15 -27.56
N PHE A 16 -6.61 -25.88 -27.21
CA PHE A 16 -7.39 -25.60 -26.00
C PHE A 16 -6.55 -25.74 -24.72
N GLN A 17 -5.76 -26.81 -24.59
CA GLN A 17 -4.86 -27.00 -23.44
C GLN A 17 -3.81 -25.88 -23.35
N ALA A 18 -3.22 -25.49 -24.49
CA ALA A 18 -2.26 -24.39 -24.53
C ALA A 18 -2.88 -23.07 -24.04
N THR A 19 -4.13 -22.77 -24.41
CA THR A 19 -4.82 -21.55 -23.95
C THR A 19 -5.10 -21.55 -22.45
N ILE A 20 -5.48 -22.68 -21.86
CA ILE A 20 -5.71 -22.78 -20.42
C ILE A 20 -4.40 -22.54 -19.66
N ILE A 21 -3.31 -23.17 -20.11
CA ILE A 21 -1.99 -23.05 -19.48
C ILE A 21 -1.50 -21.60 -19.54
N THR A 22 -1.64 -20.91 -20.67
CA THR A 22 -1.19 -19.51 -20.78
C THR A 22 -2.01 -18.58 -19.90
N ILE A 23 -3.35 -18.71 -19.89
CA ILE A 23 -4.22 -17.89 -19.03
C ILE A 23 -3.91 -18.12 -17.55
N THR A 24 -3.81 -19.38 -17.13
CA THR A 24 -3.51 -19.71 -15.72
C THR A 24 -2.12 -19.24 -15.31
N THR A 25 -1.12 -19.35 -16.19
CA THR A 25 0.24 -18.86 -15.92
C THR A 25 0.26 -17.34 -15.79
N LEU A 26 -0.45 -16.61 -16.66
CA LEU A 26 -0.57 -15.15 -16.57
C LEU A 26 -1.25 -14.71 -15.28
N LEU A 27 -2.35 -15.38 -14.91
CA LEU A 27 -3.07 -15.10 -13.66
C LEU A 27 -2.21 -15.42 -12.43
N ALA A 28 -1.54 -16.56 -12.41
CA ALA A 28 -0.67 -16.96 -11.30
C ALA A 28 0.51 -15.99 -11.16
N THR A 29 1.14 -15.59 -12.27
CA THR A 29 2.26 -14.65 -12.26
C THR A 29 1.81 -13.27 -11.78
N GLY A 30 0.67 -12.78 -12.26
CA GLY A 30 0.09 -11.51 -11.79
C GLY A 30 -0.23 -11.55 -10.30
N LEU A 31 -0.81 -12.65 -9.81
CA LEU A 31 -1.14 -12.82 -8.39
C LEU A 31 0.12 -12.87 -7.52
N VAL A 32 1.14 -13.64 -7.91
CA VAL A 32 2.43 -13.70 -7.21
C VAL A 32 3.10 -12.33 -7.17
N TYR A 33 3.06 -11.59 -8.28
CA TYR A 33 3.62 -10.24 -8.35
C TYR A 33 2.90 -9.28 -7.39
N LEU A 34 1.56 -9.26 -7.42
CA LEU A 34 0.75 -8.42 -6.53
C LEU A 34 1.00 -8.75 -5.06
N VAL A 35 1.01 -10.05 -4.70
CA VAL A 35 1.31 -10.50 -3.33
C VAL A 35 2.72 -10.08 -2.93
N SER A 36 3.71 -10.20 -3.80
CA SER A 36 5.10 -9.84 -3.48
C SER A 36 5.27 -8.34 -3.24
N VAL A 37 4.72 -7.50 -4.13
CA VAL A 37 4.81 -6.04 -4.01
C VAL A 37 4.05 -5.55 -2.76
N THR A 38 2.85 -6.08 -2.53
CA THR A 38 2.07 -5.72 -1.35
C THR A 38 2.76 -6.17 -0.07
N TYR A 39 3.29 -7.39 -0.03
CA TYR A 39 4.03 -7.90 1.11
C TYR A 39 5.25 -7.05 1.44
N GLN A 40 6.06 -6.68 0.44
CA GLN A 40 7.23 -5.82 0.64
C GLN A 40 6.86 -4.43 1.19
N HIS A 41 5.80 -3.82 0.66
CA HIS A 41 5.33 -2.54 1.17
C HIS A 41 4.86 -2.65 2.63
N ARG A 42 4.11 -3.71 2.95
CA ARG A 42 3.58 -3.94 4.30
C ARG A 42 4.65 -4.31 5.32
N SER A 43 5.66 -5.09 4.93
CA SER A 43 6.76 -5.44 5.82
C SER A 43 7.56 -4.20 6.23
N CYS A 44 7.81 -3.29 5.28
CA CYS A 44 8.49 -2.03 5.57
C CYS A 44 7.73 -1.18 6.60
N ILE A 45 6.41 -1.01 6.42
CA ILE A 45 5.58 -0.25 7.37
C ILE A 45 5.54 -0.90 8.75
N ASN A 46 5.44 -2.24 8.80
CA ASN A 46 5.48 -2.97 10.05
C ASN A 46 6.84 -2.86 10.76
N GLU A 47 7.94 -2.80 10.01
CA GLU A 47 9.26 -2.53 10.57
C GLU A 47 9.37 -1.12 11.14
N LEU A 48 8.89 -0.10 10.42
CA LEU A 48 8.84 1.27 10.93
C LEU A 48 8.00 1.36 12.22
N ARG A 49 6.85 0.68 12.26
CA ARG A 49 6.05 0.58 13.49
C ARG A 49 6.83 -0.07 14.63
N LYS A 50 7.55 -1.17 14.37
CA LYS A 50 8.38 -1.85 15.38
C LYS A 50 9.57 -1.01 15.85
N GLN A 51 10.07 -0.10 15.00
CA GLN A 51 11.09 0.88 15.38
C GLN A 51 10.56 1.99 16.30
N GLY A 52 9.26 2.00 16.60
CA GLY A 52 8.65 2.98 17.50
C GLY A 52 8.22 4.26 16.81
N PHE A 53 8.07 4.26 15.47
CA PHE A 53 7.48 5.40 14.79
C PHE A 53 6.05 5.63 15.30
N PRO A 54 5.71 6.88 15.69
CA PRO A 54 4.37 7.23 16.13
C PRO A 54 3.36 6.91 15.03
N MET A 55 2.34 6.12 15.35
CA MET A 55 1.31 5.68 14.43
C MET A 55 -0.03 5.61 15.15
N PRO A 56 -1.14 6.06 14.53
CA PRO A 56 -2.48 5.93 15.10
C PRO A 56 -2.82 4.49 15.47
N ASP A 57 -3.44 4.33 16.64
CA ASP A 57 -3.94 3.04 17.09
C ASP A 57 -5.03 2.52 16.14
N GLY A 58 -4.96 1.22 15.83
CA GLY A 58 -5.88 0.58 14.90
C GLY A 58 -5.29 0.26 13.52
N TRP A 59 -3.97 0.35 13.34
CA TRP A 59 -3.32 -0.15 12.13
C TRP A 59 -3.55 -1.65 11.93
N SER A 60 -3.94 -2.02 10.72
CA SER A 60 -4.09 -3.41 10.27
C SER A 60 -3.18 -3.71 9.08
N TRP A 61 -2.73 -4.97 8.97
CA TRP A 61 -1.88 -5.39 7.85
C TRP A 61 -2.58 -5.22 6.48
N PHE A 62 -3.89 -5.45 6.43
CA PHE A 62 -4.66 -5.39 5.18
C PHE A 62 -5.09 -3.97 4.83
N PHE A 63 -5.61 -3.20 5.77
CA PHE A 63 -6.23 -1.88 5.49
C PHE A 63 -5.43 -0.70 6.02
N GLY A 64 -4.25 -0.92 6.60
CA GLY A 64 -3.48 0.14 7.21
C GLY A 64 -4.28 0.86 8.29
N ASN A 65 -4.29 2.19 8.21
CA ASN A 65 -5.06 3.13 9.03
C ASN A 65 -6.35 3.60 8.33
N SER A 66 -6.74 3.01 7.20
CA SER A 66 -7.94 3.43 6.47
C SER A 66 -9.20 3.35 7.34
N PHE A 67 -9.32 2.37 8.24
CA PHE A 67 -10.43 2.28 9.19
C PHE A 67 -10.38 3.35 10.28
N VAL A 68 -9.18 3.72 10.73
CA VAL A 68 -9.00 4.83 11.68
C VAL A 68 -9.53 6.09 11.01
N LEU A 69 -9.08 6.41 9.80
CA LEU A 69 -9.56 7.57 9.06
C LEU A 69 -11.07 7.53 8.80
N LEU A 70 -11.62 6.36 8.46
CA LEU A 70 -13.06 6.19 8.26
C LEU A 70 -13.86 6.54 9.53
N ARG A 71 -13.33 6.19 10.71
CA ARG A 71 -13.93 6.54 12.01
C ARG A 71 -13.84 8.02 12.33
N TYR A 72 -12.79 8.71 11.91
CA TYR A 72 -12.69 10.17 12.06
C TYR A 72 -13.59 10.90 11.07
N THR A 73 -13.53 10.51 9.79
CA THR A 73 -14.35 11.11 8.72
C THR A 73 -15.84 10.91 8.93
N SER A 74 -16.28 9.81 9.55
CA SER A 74 -17.70 9.59 9.86
C SER A 74 -18.30 10.59 10.85
N ARG A 75 -17.46 11.33 11.60
CA ARG A 75 -17.90 12.43 12.48
C ARG A 75 -18.15 13.73 11.71
N PHE A 76 -17.69 13.81 10.46
CA PHE A 76 -17.80 14.98 9.61
C PHE A 76 -18.80 14.73 8.49
N PRO A 77 -19.37 15.80 7.89
CA PRO A 77 -20.23 15.63 6.73
C PRO A 77 -19.47 14.94 5.58
N PRO A 78 -20.14 14.16 4.70
CA PRO A 78 -19.48 13.33 3.68
C PRO A 78 -18.58 14.09 2.69
N LEU A 79 -18.73 15.41 2.60
CA LEU A 79 -17.97 16.31 1.72
C LEU A 79 -16.91 17.12 2.47
N ALA A 80 -16.67 16.83 3.75
CA ALA A 80 -15.64 17.49 4.52
C ALA A 80 -14.26 17.17 3.95
N ASN A 81 -13.42 18.20 3.85
CA ASN A 81 -12.04 18.04 3.42
C ASN A 81 -11.29 17.10 4.36
N ILE A 82 -10.52 16.16 3.80
CA ILE A 82 -9.74 15.16 4.56
C ILE A 82 -8.70 15.81 5.48
N GLY A 83 -8.32 17.06 5.20
CA GLY A 83 -7.46 17.87 6.05
C GLY A 83 -8.04 18.12 7.45
N ILE A 84 -9.37 18.17 7.61
CA ILE A 84 -10.01 18.42 8.93
C ILE A 84 -9.82 17.20 9.87
N PRO A 85 -10.18 15.96 9.47
CA PRO A 85 -9.86 14.75 10.24
C PRO A 85 -8.39 14.62 10.59
N ILE A 86 -7.51 14.94 9.64
CA ILE A 86 -6.07 14.85 9.82
C ILE A 86 -5.56 15.90 10.80
N GLN A 87 -6.11 17.11 10.79
CA GLN A 87 -5.79 18.15 11.77
C GLN A 87 -6.22 17.74 13.18
N GLU A 88 -7.37 17.10 13.34
CA GLU A 88 -7.77 16.51 14.63
C GLU A 88 -6.79 15.41 15.06
N LEU A 89 -6.36 14.55 14.13
CA LEU A 89 -5.33 13.55 14.40
C LEU A 89 -4.01 14.19 14.86
N CYS A 90 -3.60 15.30 14.23
CA CYS A 90 -2.42 16.05 14.64
C CYS A 90 -2.48 16.56 16.07
N LYS A 91 -3.67 16.85 16.62
CA LYS A 91 -3.81 17.24 18.02
C LYS A 91 -3.53 16.09 18.98
N GLU A 92 -3.85 14.85 18.59
CA GLU A 92 -3.56 13.65 19.39
C GLU A 92 -2.05 13.32 19.40
N PHE A 93 -1.34 13.70 18.34
CA PHE A 93 0.10 13.51 18.19
C PHE A 93 0.90 14.81 18.40
N ALA A 94 0.34 15.77 19.12
CA ALA A 94 0.97 17.09 19.36
C ALA A 94 2.37 16.96 19.97
N ASP A 95 2.61 15.94 20.79
CA ASP A 95 3.88 15.71 21.48
C ASP A 95 5.00 15.19 20.56
N THR A 96 4.63 14.53 19.45
CA THR A 96 5.62 13.88 18.57
C THR A 96 5.86 14.65 17.28
N GLU A 97 5.09 15.72 17.02
CA GLU A 97 5.14 16.62 15.85
C GLU A 97 5.01 15.94 14.47
N MET A 98 5.06 14.61 14.40
CA MET A 98 4.89 13.82 13.21
C MET A 98 4.32 12.44 13.53
N PHE A 99 3.60 11.86 12.58
CA PHE A 99 3.15 10.48 12.65
C PHE A 99 3.11 9.81 11.29
N LEU A 100 3.25 8.49 11.29
CA LEU A 100 3.11 7.65 10.12
C LEU A 100 1.64 7.37 9.86
N LEU A 101 1.17 7.61 8.64
CA LEU A 101 -0.18 7.27 8.24
C LEU A 101 -0.21 6.40 6.99
N ASP A 102 -1.00 5.34 7.04
CA ASP A 102 -1.08 4.32 6.00
C ASP A 102 -2.51 4.22 5.47
N PHE A 103 -2.71 4.64 4.23
CA PHE A 103 -4.02 4.73 3.57
C PHE A 103 -4.27 3.62 2.56
N TRP A 104 -3.50 2.54 2.63
CA TRP A 104 -3.69 1.42 1.73
C TRP A 104 -5.10 0.82 1.87
N PRO A 105 -5.71 0.35 0.76
CA PRO A 105 -5.16 0.27 -0.60
C PRO A 105 -5.29 1.54 -1.44
N SER A 106 -5.94 2.57 -0.90
CA SER A 106 -6.34 3.76 -1.66
C SER A 106 -5.17 4.71 -1.95
N TYR A 107 -4.21 4.81 -1.03
CA TYR A 107 -3.13 5.79 -1.14
C TYR A 107 -1.86 5.30 -0.44
N PRO A 108 -0.65 5.66 -0.94
CA PRO A 108 0.59 5.25 -0.31
C PRO A 108 0.68 5.77 1.13
N SER A 109 1.39 5.02 1.95
CA SER A 109 1.76 5.47 3.28
C SER A 109 2.58 6.76 3.21
N SER A 110 2.35 7.66 4.16
CA SER A 110 2.93 9.00 4.18
C SER A 110 3.27 9.38 5.62
N ILE A 111 4.34 10.16 5.79
CA ILE A 111 4.65 10.79 7.08
C ILE A 111 3.97 12.14 7.10
N VAL A 112 3.13 12.34 8.10
CA VAL A 112 2.44 13.60 8.35
C VAL A 112 3.27 14.39 9.36
N VAL A 113 3.59 15.63 9.03
CA VAL A 113 4.24 16.57 9.96
C VAL A 113 3.21 17.60 10.41
N CYS A 114 2.97 17.65 11.71
CA CYS A 114 2.04 18.54 12.37
C CYS A 114 2.79 19.76 12.89
N ALA A 115 3.03 20.73 12.01
CA ALA A 115 3.59 22.02 12.44
C ALA A 115 2.55 22.78 13.27
N VAL A 116 2.90 23.14 14.51
CA VAL A 116 2.10 24.05 15.34
C VAL A 116 2.04 25.41 14.64
N PRO A 117 0.87 26.04 14.47
CA PRO A 117 0.75 27.26 13.70
C PRO A 117 1.31 28.45 14.50
N LEU A 118 2.57 28.81 14.26
CA LEU A 118 3.01 30.19 14.44
C LEU A 118 2.63 30.95 13.17
N GLU A 119 1.44 31.53 13.21
CA GLU A 119 1.04 32.70 12.43
C GLU A 119 1.37 32.63 10.93
N ARG A 120 0.59 31.85 10.14
CA ARG A 120 0.24 32.06 8.71
C ARG A 120 -0.09 30.73 8.00
N THR A 121 -1.38 30.56 7.66
CA THR A 121 -1.99 29.75 6.57
C THR A 121 -1.33 28.43 6.13
N ASP A 122 -2.06 27.33 6.36
CA ASP A 122 -2.38 26.29 5.36
C ASP A 122 -1.25 25.53 4.64
N THR A 123 -0.18 25.15 5.33
CA THR A 123 0.79 24.17 4.80
C THR A 123 0.77 22.88 5.59
N PHE A 124 -0.24 22.07 5.33
CA PHE A 124 -0.17 20.64 5.60
C PHE A 124 0.76 20.00 4.57
N SER A 125 2.05 19.86 4.90
CA SER A 125 3.04 19.23 4.02
C SER A 125 2.98 17.71 4.20
N VAL A 126 2.20 17.02 3.35
CA VAL A 126 2.30 15.57 3.21
C VAL A 126 3.54 15.25 2.41
N THR A 127 4.60 14.85 3.10
CA THR A 127 5.84 14.48 2.42
C THR A 127 5.70 13.08 1.85
N HIS A 128 5.19 12.99 0.63
CA HIS A 128 5.04 11.75 -0.14
C HIS A 128 6.34 10.97 -0.33
N GLN A 129 7.48 11.66 -0.25
CA GLN A 129 8.77 11.15 -0.66
C GLN A 129 9.45 10.24 0.37
N CYS A 130 9.13 10.41 1.66
CA CYS A 130 10.01 9.91 2.71
C CYS A 130 10.02 8.37 2.83
N ILE A 131 8.90 7.68 2.55
CA ILE A 131 8.82 6.22 2.71
C ILE A 131 9.48 5.46 1.55
N PHE A 132 9.34 5.95 0.31
CA PHE A 132 10.04 5.33 -0.82
C PHE A 132 11.55 5.48 -0.68
N ASP A 133 12.04 6.64 -0.24
CA ASP A 133 13.47 6.86 -0.02
C ASP A 133 14.01 6.12 1.21
N LEU A 134 13.23 5.98 2.30
CA LEU A 134 13.60 5.15 3.45
C LEU A 134 13.61 3.65 3.11
N ALA A 135 12.63 3.15 2.36
CA ALA A 135 12.59 1.77 1.89
C ALA A 135 13.72 1.47 0.89
N TYR A 136 14.04 2.43 0.01
CA TYR A 136 15.17 2.32 -0.92
C TYR A 136 16.53 2.41 -0.21
N SER A 137 16.64 3.23 0.84
CA SER A 137 17.81 3.36 1.71
C SER A 137 18.02 2.13 2.60
N SER A 138 16.96 1.50 3.10
CA SER A 138 17.06 0.26 3.90
C SER A 138 17.42 -0.95 3.03
N ALA A 139 16.89 -1.04 1.80
CA ALA A 139 17.27 -2.08 0.84
C ALA A 139 18.75 -2.03 0.43
N ARG A 140 19.38 -0.84 0.46
CA ARG A 140 20.82 -0.68 0.21
C ARG A 140 21.71 -1.05 1.40
N ARG A 141 21.13 -1.35 2.56
CA ARG A 141 21.85 -1.69 3.80
C ARG A 141 21.93 -3.19 4.07
N SER A 142 21.55 -4.04 3.11
CA SER A 142 21.91 -5.46 3.16
C SER A 142 23.38 -5.62 2.78
N PRO A 143 24.26 -6.14 3.67
CA PRO A 143 25.64 -6.43 3.31
C PRO A 143 25.63 -7.49 2.19
N ALA A 144 26.53 -7.31 1.22
CA ALA A 144 26.76 -8.29 0.17
C ALA A 144 27.00 -9.68 0.79
N PRO A 145 26.53 -10.76 0.16
CA PRO A 145 26.86 -12.11 0.61
C PRO A 145 28.38 -12.26 0.54
N VAL A 146 28.98 -12.61 1.69
CA VAL A 146 30.40 -12.97 1.82
C VAL A 146 30.61 -14.36 1.23
#